data_AF-A0A523MM25-F1
#
_entry.id   AF-A0A523MM25-F1
#
_cell.length_a   1.000
_cell.length_b   1.000
_cell.length_c   1.000
_cell.angle_alpha   90.00
_cell.angle_beta   90.00
_cell.angle_gamma   90.00
#
_symmetry.space_group_name_H-M   'P 1'
#
loop_
_entity.id
_entity.type
_entity.pdbx_description
1 polymer ?
#
loop_
_entity_poly.entity_id
_entity_poly.type
_entity_poly.pdbx_seq_one_letter_code
_entity_poly.pdbx_strand_id
1 'polypeptide(L)'
;MHRWNRSFGDASLVLVAVAMTIGPLARFWPALRRAVPWRRELGVWGVVLMGVHTIIIFDGWLEWDLARFIGLQFVPQLDRYVMVLHGFGLANLLGIVALLYGTVLALTSNNFSQRLLGGAVWKFFQQGTYVLWMLIVLHTAYFLYLHFQDFHRPTPEPNWVQWPFAVLVLSVLILQGAASWKIWRARRRGNSGGEATVSA
;
A
#
# COMPACT_ATOMS: atom_id res chain seq x y z
N MET A 1 22.34 -7.87 2.71
CA MET A 1 20.91 -8.25 2.75
C MET A 1 20.01 -7.09 3.18
N HIS A 2 20.14 -6.54 4.39
CA HIS A 2 19.15 -5.61 4.97
C HIS A 2 18.93 -4.28 4.21
N ARG A 3 19.97 -3.67 3.62
CA ARG A 3 19.83 -2.40 2.87
C ARG A 3 19.11 -2.60 1.53
N TRP A 4 19.48 -3.64 0.78
CA TRP A 4 18.86 -3.98 -0.51
C TRP A 4 17.39 -4.34 -0.34
N ASN A 5 17.07 -5.20 0.64
CA ASN A 5 15.70 -5.56 0.94
C ASN A 5 14.84 -4.32 1.24
N ARG A 6 15.36 -3.41 2.06
CA ARG A 6 14.68 -2.16 2.41
C ARG A 6 14.42 -1.30 1.17
N SER A 7 15.42 -1.16 0.28
CA SER A 7 15.25 -0.38 -0.95
C SER A 7 14.12 -0.91 -1.84
N PHE A 8 13.94 -2.23 -1.95
CA PHE A 8 12.81 -2.81 -2.70
C PHE A 8 11.46 -2.50 -2.06
N GLY A 9 11.36 -2.59 -0.73
CA GLY A 9 10.15 -2.21 0.00
C GLY A 9 9.82 -0.72 -0.13
N ASP A 10 10.82 0.15 0.05
CA ASP A 10 10.67 1.61 -0.07
C ASP A 10 10.30 2.02 -1.50
N ALA A 11 10.94 1.43 -2.52
CA ALA A 11 10.63 1.68 -3.92
C ALA A 11 9.21 1.22 -4.27
N SER A 12 8.79 0.04 -3.79
CA SER A 12 7.41 -0.45 -3.94
C SER A 12 6.40 0.56 -3.39
N LEU A 13 6.60 1.02 -2.15
CA LEU A 13 5.76 2.04 -1.51
C LEU A 13 5.68 3.31 -2.34
N VAL A 14 6.81 3.83 -2.82
CA VAL A 14 6.85 5.05 -3.62
C VAL A 14 6.12 4.88 -4.95
N LEU A 15 6.32 3.77 -5.66
CA LEU A 15 5.62 3.50 -6.93
C LEU A 15 4.11 3.45 -6.74
N VAL A 16 3.63 2.76 -5.70
CA VAL A 16 2.20 2.70 -5.38
C VAL A 16 1.69 4.09 -4.99
N ALA A 17 2.43 4.85 -4.17
CA ALA A 17 2.04 6.22 -3.80
C ALA A 17 1.89 7.12 -5.04
N VAL A 18 2.83 7.05 -5.99
CA VAL A 18 2.74 7.80 -7.25
C VAL A 18 1.52 7.35 -8.06
N ALA A 19 1.25 6.05 -8.19
CA ALA A 19 0.06 5.54 -8.86
C ALA A 19 -1.26 6.05 -8.23
N MET A 20 -1.28 6.20 -6.89
CA MET A 20 -2.41 6.70 -6.12
C MET A 20 -2.61 8.22 -6.23
N THR A 21 -1.55 8.99 -6.55
CA THR A 21 -1.63 10.45 -6.69
C THR A 21 -1.97 10.93 -8.10
N ILE A 22 -1.53 10.23 -9.15
CA ILE A 22 -1.75 10.66 -10.56
C ILE A 22 -3.23 10.94 -10.86
N GLY A 23 -4.14 10.06 -10.42
CA GLY A 23 -5.58 10.22 -10.69
C GLY A 23 -6.17 11.51 -10.09
N PRO A 24 -6.02 11.72 -8.77
CA PRO A 24 -6.37 12.98 -8.11
C PRO A 24 -5.70 14.22 -8.72
N LEU A 25 -4.39 14.18 -8.98
CA LEU A 25 -3.63 15.29 -9.60
C LEU A 25 -4.19 15.69 -10.96
N ALA A 26 -4.51 14.73 -11.82
CA ALA A 26 -5.07 14.96 -13.15
C ALA A 26 -6.44 15.66 -13.15
N ARG A 27 -7.13 15.69 -12.00
CA ARG A 27 -8.39 16.44 -11.82
C ARG A 27 -8.16 17.93 -11.52
N PHE A 28 -7.00 18.28 -10.99
CA PHE A 28 -6.60 19.66 -10.75
C PHE A 28 -5.86 20.24 -11.94
N TRP A 29 -4.94 19.46 -12.53
CA TRP A 29 -4.14 19.87 -13.68
C TRP A 29 -4.39 19.00 -14.91
N PRO A 30 -5.11 19.50 -15.93
CA PRO A 30 -5.44 18.74 -17.14
C PRO A 30 -4.22 18.19 -17.89
N ALA A 31 -3.08 18.87 -17.83
CA ALA A 31 -1.82 18.41 -18.44
C ALA A 31 -1.39 17.02 -17.93
N LEU A 32 -1.67 16.72 -16.65
CA LEU A 32 -1.32 15.45 -16.02
C LEU A 32 -2.23 14.28 -16.44
N ARG A 33 -3.28 14.52 -17.24
CA ARG A 33 -4.10 13.44 -17.81
C ARG A 33 -3.29 12.48 -18.68
N ARG A 34 -2.21 12.97 -19.32
CA ARG A 34 -1.29 12.13 -20.10
C ARG A 34 -0.55 11.10 -19.23
N ALA A 35 -0.43 11.34 -17.93
CA ALA A 35 0.21 10.42 -16.99
C ALA A 35 -0.75 9.32 -16.49
N VAL A 36 -2.06 9.46 -16.69
CA VAL A 36 -3.07 8.49 -16.18
C VAL A 36 -2.83 7.05 -16.63
N PRO A 37 -2.44 6.76 -17.89
CA PRO A 37 -2.14 5.39 -18.32
C PRO A 37 -1.02 4.73 -17.51
N TRP A 38 -0.04 5.50 -17.03
CA TRP A 38 1.10 5.00 -16.27
C TRP A 38 0.73 4.48 -14.88
N ARG A 39 -0.46 4.81 -14.36
CA ARG A 39 -0.94 4.30 -13.06
C ARG A 39 -0.93 2.78 -13.00
N ARG A 40 -1.29 2.13 -14.12
CA ARG A 40 -1.34 0.68 -14.22
C ARG A 40 0.06 0.08 -14.10
N GLU A 41 0.99 0.58 -14.90
CA GLU A 41 2.36 0.10 -14.95
C GLU A 41 3.07 0.31 -13.60
N LEU A 42 2.93 1.51 -13.00
CA LEU A 42 3.50 1.82 -11.68
C LEU A 42 2.94 0.90 -10.59
N GLY A 43 1.62 0.63 -10.62
CA GLY A 43 0.99 -0.29 -9.67
C GLY A 43 1.51 -1.73 -9.80
N VAL A 44 1.61 -2.24 -11.03
CA VAL A 44 2.13 -3.58 -11.31
C VAL A 44 3.59 -3.69 -10.86
N TRP A 45 4.45 -2.73 -11.21
CA TRP A 45 5.84 -2.73 -10.77
C TRP A 45 5.97 -2.58 -9.26
N GLY A 46 5.12 -1.79 -8.61
CA GLY A 46 5.06 -1.72 -7.15
C GLY A 46 4.81 -3.10 -6.51
N VAL A 47 3.87 -3.88 -7.05
CA VAL A 47 3.58 -5.24 -6.56
C VAL A 47 4.74 -6.20 -6.86
N VAL A 48 5.38 -6.11 -8.02
CA VAL A 48 6.58 -6.91 -8.35
C VAL A 48 7.69 -6.64 -7.34
N LEU A 49 8.01 -5.37 -7.04
CA LEU A 49 9.05 -5.02 -6.07
C LEU A 49 8.69 -5.47 -4.65
N MET A 50 7.41 -5.46 -4.27
CA MET A 50 6.93 -6.04 -3.01
C MET A 50 7.18 -7.55 -2.97
N GLY A 51 6.95 -8.26 -4.08
CA GLY A 51 7.27 -9.68 -4.19
C GLY A 51 8.77 -9.97 -4.03
N VAL A 52 9.63 -9.19 -4.69
CA VAL A 52 11.10 -9.29 -4.55
C VAL A 52 11.53 -9.04 -3.10
N HIS A 53 11.00 -7.99 -2.47
CA HIS A 53 11.23 -7.70 -1.05
C HIS A 53 10.86 -8.90 -0.16
N THR A 54 9.68 -9.49 -0.36
CA THR A 54 9.26 -10.67 0.39
C THR A 54 10.19 -11.86 0.17
N ILE A 55 10.58 -12.17 -1.07
CA ILE A 55 11.49 -13.29 -1.37
C ILE A 55 12.84 -13.11 -0.66
N ILE A 56 13.40 -11.89 -0.66
CA ILE A 56 14.66 -11.60 0.03
C ILE A 56 14.54 -11.81 1.55
N ILE A 57 13.39 -11.47 2.16
CA ILE A 57 13.13 -11.74 3.58
C ILE A 57 13.07 -13.23 3.85
N PHE A 58 12.34 -13.98 3.02
CA PHE A 58 12.17 -15.43 3.20
C PHE A 58 13.50 -16.18 3.11
N ASP A 59 14.31 -15.85 2.11
CA ASP A 59 15.61 -16.48 1.90
C ASP A 59 16.66 -16.02 2.91
N GLY A 60 16.75 -14.70 3.17
CA GLY A 60 17.84 -14.14 3.95
C GLY A 60 17.61 -14.03 5.46
N TRP A 61 16.37 -13.94 5.93
CA TRP A 61 16.07 -13.77 7.36
C TRP A 61 15.27 -14.95 7.93
N LEU A 62 14.20 -15.35 7.24
CA LEU A 62 13.35 -16.43 7.73
C LEU A 62 13.96 -17.80 7.47
N GLU A 63 14.90 -17.92 6.52
CA GLU A 63 15.49 -19.21 6.11
C GLU A 63 14.41 -20.27 5.82
N TRP A 64 13.26 -19.84 5.30
CA TRP A 64 12.07 -20.65 5.04
C TRP A 64 11.42 -21.32 6.28
N ASP A 65 11.82 -20.92 7.49
CA ASP A 65 11.16 -21.30 8.74
C ASP A 65 9.95 -20.38 9.02
N LEU A 66 8.75 -20.92 8.82
CA LEU A 66 7.49 -20.18 9.02
C LEU A 66 7.26 -19.81 10.49
N ALA A 67 7.91 -20.45 11.45
CA ALA A 67 7.80 -20.03 12.86
C ALA A 67 8.46 -18.65 13.07
N ARG A 68 9.59 -18.40 12.39
CA ARG A 68 10.28 -17.11 12.41
C ARG A 68 9.44 -15.98 11.83
N PHE A 69 8.58 -16.30 10.86
CA PHE A 69 7.65 -15.33 10.26
C PHE A 69 6.71 -14.70 11.30
N ILE A 70 6.30 -15.47 12.32
CA ILE A 70 5.46 -14.97 13.42
C ILE A 70 6.25 -14.52 14.65
N GLY A 71 7.59 -14.52 14.59
CA GLY A 71 8.47 -14.05 15.65
C GLY A 71 8.99 -15.13 16.60
N LEU A 72 8.73 -16.41 16.31
CA LEU A 72 9.27 -17.54 17.07
C LEU A 72 10.69 -17.88 16.58
N GLN A 73 11.57 -18.26 17.48
CA GLN A 73 12.88 -18.82 17.13
C GLN A 73 13.12 -20.11 17.91
N PHE A 74 13.71 -21.10 17.24
CA PHE A 74 14.11 -22.35 17.87
C PHE A 74 15.36 -22.12 18.72
N VAL A 75 15.29 -22.51 20.00
CA VAL A 75 16.43 -22.40 20.95
C VAL A 75 16.93 -23.81 21.24
N PRO A 76 18.08 -24.24 20.68
CA PRO A 76 18.57 -25.62 20.82
C PRO A 76 18.77 -26.05 22.28
N GLN A 77 19.14 -25.13 23.17
CA GLN A 77 19.36 -25.39 24.59
C GLN A 77 18.06 -25.72 25.35
N LEU A 78 16.92 -25.28 24.84
CA LEU A 78 15.60 -25.49 25.44
C LEU A 78 14.76 -26.51 24.65
N ASP A 79 15.30 -26.99 23.51
CA ASP A 79 14.63 -27.87 22.55
C ASP A 79 13.20 -27.45 22.20
N ARG A 80 12.97 -26.13 22.05
CA ARG A 80 11.65 -25.56 21.77
C ARG A 80 11.71 -24.21 21.07
N TYR A 81 10.60 -23.84 20.44
CA TYR A 81 10.38 -22.50 19.91
C TYR A 81 9.99 -21.53 21.02
N VAL A 82 10.56 -20.32 20.98
CA VAL A 82 10.29 -19.23 21.93
C VAL A 82 9.96 -17.95 21.17
N MET A 83 9.00 -17.18 21.68
CA MET A 83 8.65 -15.86 21.11
C MET A 83 9.74 -14.85 21.44
N VAL A 84 10.59 -14.55 20.46
CA VAL A 84 11.71 -13.61 20.60
C VAL A 84 11.32 -12.23 20.08
N LEU A 85 10.56 -12.17 18.98
CA LEU A 85 10.18 -10.94 18.30
C LEU A 85 8.69 -10.66 18.46
N HIS A 86 8.31 -10.05 19.59
CA HIS A 86 6.93 -9.66 19.86
C HIS A 86 6.42 -8.67 18.80
N GLY A 87 5.18 -8.84 18.36
CA GLY A 87 4.54 -7.97 17.36
C GLY A 87 5.03 -8.15 15.91
N PHE A 88 6.12 -8.89 15.68
CA PHE A 88 6.66 -9.13 14.34
C PHE A 88 5.66 -9.82 13.40
N GLY A 89 4.95 -10.82 13.94
CA GLY A 89 3.95 -11.57 13.17
C GLY A 89 2.81 -10.72 12.63
N LEU A 90 2.36 -9.69 13.37
CA LEU A 90 1.27 -8.81 12.90
C LEU A 90 1.71 -7.99 11.68
N ALA A 91 2.90 -7.39 11.76
CA ALA A 91 3.46 -6.60 10.66
C ALA A 91 3.63 -7.47 9.39
N ASN A 92 4.19 -8.66 9.57
CA ASN A 92 4.41 -9.60 8.47
C ASN A 92 3.10 -10.10 7.86
N LEU A 93 2.09 -10.38 8.69
CA LEU A 93 0.75 -10.76 8.23
C LEU A 93 0.12 -9.65 7.38
N LEU A 94 0.19 -8.38 7.83
CA LEU A 94 -0.26 -7.25 7.03
C LEU A 94 0.47 -7.18 5.68
N GLY A 95 1.78 -7.43 5.67
CA GLY A 95 2.60 -7.47 4.45
C GLY A 95 2.18 -8.58 3.49
N ILE A 96 1.94 -9.80 3.98
CA ILE A 96 1.49 -10.92 3.14
C ILE A 96 0.08 -10.70 2.61
N VAL A 97 -0.85 -10.19 3.43
CA VAL A 97 -2.19 -9.84 2.97
C VAL A 97 -2.13 -8.76 1.91
N ALA A 98 -1.28 -7.74 2.08
CA ALA A 98 -1.02 -6.73 1.04
C ALA A 98 -0.48 -7.35 -0.25
N LEU A 99 0.48 -8.28 -0.15
CA LEU A 99 1.06 -8.97 -1.31
C LEU A 99 0.03 -9.81 -2.07
N LEU A 100 -0.79 -10.60 -1.36
CA LEU A 100 -1.83 -11.41 -1.99
C LEU A 100 -2.86 -10.51 -2.69
N TYR A 101 -3.33 -9.47 -2.01
CA TYR A 101 -4.29 -8.51 -2.55
C TYR A 101 -3.72 -7.77 -3.76
N GLY A 102 -2.48 -7.29 -3.65
CA GLY A 102 -1.75 -6.62 -4.73
C GLY A 102 -1.52 -7.51 -5.93
N THR A 103 -1.22 -8.80 -5.72
CA THR A 103 -1.05 -9.78 -6.79
C THR A 103 -2.34 -9.95 -7.59
N VAL A 104 -3.49 -10.08 -6.93
CA VAL A 104 -4.79 -10.15 -7.61
C VAL A 104 -5.05 -8.89 -8.44
N LEU A 105 -4.76 -7.70 -7.90
CA LEU A 105 -4.89 -6.44 -8.63
C LEU A 105 -3.96 -6.36 -9.83
N ALA A 106 -2.70 -6.77 -9.69
CA ALA A 106 -1.71 -6.76 -10.75
C ALA A 106 -2.07 -7.75 -11.87
N LEU A 107 -2.47 -8.96 -11.51
CA LEU A 107 -2.90 -9.98 -12.48
C LEU A 107 -4.15 -9.55 -13.25
N THR A 108 -5.06 -8.81 -12.63
CA THR A 108 -6.26 -8.27 -13.30
C THR A 108 -6.04 -6.92 -13.98
N SER A 109 -4.83 -6.35 -13.91
CA SER A 109 -4.45 -5.07 -14.51
C SER A 109 -4.03 -5.22 -15.98
N ASN A 110 -4.87 -5.85 -16.80
CA ASN A 110 -4.63 -6.03 -18.22
C ASN A 110 -5.93 -5.94 -19.04
N ASN A 111 -5.79 -5.72 -20.35
CA ASN A 111 -6.93 -5.53 -21.25
C ASN A 111 -7.80 -6.80 -21.39
N PHE A 112 -7.19 -7.98 -21.27
CA PHE A 112 -7.90 -9.25 -21.35
C PHE A 112 -8.85 -9.43 -20.15
N SER A 113 -8.36 -9.23 -18.92
CA SER A 113 -9.18 -9.28 -17.70
C SER A 113 -10.28 -8.23 -17.70
N GLN A 114 -10.02 -7.02 -18.22
CA GLN A 114 -11.05 -5.98 -18.34
C GLN A 114 -12.18 -6.39 -19.30
N ARG A 115 -11.85 -7.04 -20.42
CA ARG A 115 -12.84 -7.56 -21.37
C ARG A 115 -13.60 -8.75 -20.81
N LEU A 116 -12.91 -9.65 -20.11
CA LEU A 116 -13.49 -10.87 -19.54
C LEU A 116 -14.48 -10.57 -18.39
N LEU A 117 -14.11 -9.68 -17.46
CA LEU A 117 -14.93 -9.36 -16.29
C LEU A 117 -16.03 -8.32 -16.60
N GLY A 118 -15.88 -7.57 -17.68
CA GLY A 118 -16.70 -6.40 -17.98
C GLY A 118 -16.31 -5.17 -17.15
N GLY A 119 -16.64 -3.98 -17.67
CA GLY A 119 -16.13 -2.72 -17.14
C GLY A 119 -16.54 -2.40 -15.70
N ALA A 120 -17.75 -2.77 -15.28
CA ALA A 120 -18.26 -2.50 -13.93
C ALA A 120 -17.56 -3.35 -12.87
N VAL A 121 -17.50 -4.68 -13.08
CA VAL A 121 -16.87 -5.63 -12.15
C VAL A 121 -15.37 -5.39 -12.09
N TRP A 122 -14.70 -5.22 -13.25
CA TRP A 122 -13.29 -4.90 -13.27
C TRP A 122 -12.97 -3.63 -12.48
N LYS A 123 -13.78 -2.58 -12.64
CA LYS A 123 -13.60 -1.33 -11.89
C LYS A 123 -13.81 -1.52 -10.39
N PHE A 124 -14.75 -2.37 -9.96
CA PHE A 124 -14.92 -2.73 -8.55
C PHE A 124 -13.67 -3.40 -7.98
N PHE A 125 -13.10 -4.39 -8.68
CA PHE A 125 -11.83 -5.00 -8.27
C PHE A 125 -10.71 -3.96 -8.18
N GLN A 126 -10.58 -3.09 -9.18
CA GLN A 126 -9.53 -2.07 -9.21
C GLN A 126 -9.72 -0.96 -8.16
N GLN A 127 -10.93 -0.77 -7.61
CA GLN A 127 -11.13 0.09 -6.43
C GLN A 127 -10.48 -0.51 -5.17
N GLY A 128 -10.18 -1.81 -5.16
CA GLY A 128 -9.38 -2.45 -4.12
C GLY A 128 -7.99 -1.84 -3.93
N THR A 129 -7.48 -1.06 -4.89
CA THR A 129 -6.23 -0.31 -4.75
C THR A 129 -6.19 0.61 -3.52
N TYR A 130 -7.33 1.13 -3.05
CA TYR A 130 -7.38 1.90 -1.79
C TYR A 130 -7.16 1.02 -0.56
N VAL A 131 -7.67 -0.22 -0.57
CA VAL A 131 -7.44 -1.19 0.50
C VAL A 131 -5.98 -1.62 0.51
N LEU A 132 -5.42 -1.95 -0.66
CA LEU A 132 -3.99 -2.24 -0.80
C LEU A 132 -3.13 -1.11 -0.25
N TRP A 133 -3.42 0.14 -0.63
CA TRP A 133 -2.70 1.31 -0.15
C TRP A 133 -2.72 1.40 1.38
N MET A 134 -3.88 1.19 2.02
CA MET A 134 -3.99 1.20 3.48
C MET A 134 -3.22 0.05 4.13
N LEU A 135 -3.25 -1.16 3.57
CA LEU A 135 -2.47 -2.29 4.09
C LEU A 135 -0.96 -2.01 4.04
N ILE A 136 -0.46 -1.44 2.93
CA ILE A 136 0.94 -1.03 2.79
C ILE A 136 1.29 0.03 3.84
N VAL A 137 0.46 1.07 3.98
CA VAL A 137 0.67 2.12 4.98
C VAL A 137 0.71 1.54 6.39
N LEU A 138 -0.21 0.66 6.75
CA LEU A 138 -0.25 0.03 8.07
C LEU A 138 0.96 -0.86 8.32
N HIS A 139 1.34 -1.69 7.34
CA HIS A 139 2.54 -2.53 7.40
C HIS A 139 3.80 -1.70 7.64
N THR A 140 4.03 -0.66 6.83
CA THR A 140 5.22 0.20 6.95
C THR A 140 5.19 1.05 8.22
N ALA A 141 4.04 1.63 8.58
CA ALA A 141 3.90 2.41 9.80
C ALA A 141 4.15 1.56 11.05
N TYR A 142 3.66 0.31 11.06
CA TYR A 142 3.90 -0.60 12.16
C TYR A 142 5.40 -0.81 12.38
N PHE A 143 6.17 -1.10 11.32
CA PHE A 143 7.62 -1.26 11.42
C PHE A 143 8.35 0.03 11.80
N LEU A 144 7.92 1.19 11.31
CA LEU A 144 8.60 2.46 11.57
C LEU A 144 8.32 3.03 12.97
N TYR A 145 7.14 2.79 13.53
CA TYR A 145 6.70 3.47 14.76
C TYR A 145 6.45 2.52 15.94
N LEU A 146 5.94 1.31 15.69
CA LEU A 146 5.39 0.46 16.75
C LEU A 146 6.22 -0.78 17.06
N HIS A 147 6.78 -1.44 16.03
CA HIS A 147 7.39 -2.76 16.17
C HIS A 147 8.53 -2.81 17.21
N PHE A 148 9.32 -1.75 17.29
CA PHE A 148 10.48 -1.69 18.19
C PHE A 148 10.16 -1.10 19.57
N GLN A 149 8.89 -0.84 19.87
CA GLN A 149 8.47 -0.37 21.19
C GLN A 149 8.31 -1.57 22.14
N ASP A 150 9.07 -1.60 23.24
CA ASP A 150 9.01 -2.62 24.28
C ASP A 150 9.23 -1.94 25.64
N PHE A 151 8.37 -2.24 26.62
CA PHE A 151 8.46 -1.61 27.94
C PHE A 151 9.69 -2.05 28.74
N HIS A 152 10.31 -3.19 28.38
CA HIS A 152 11.54 -3.66 29.01
C HIS A 152 12.81 -3.09 28.37
N ARG A 153 12.69 -2.30 27.30
CA ARG A 153 13.82 -1.74 26.54
C ARG A 153 13.72 -0.22 26.50
N PRO A 154 14.86 0.50 26.43
CA PRO A 154 14.82 1.93 26.16
C PRO A 154 14.12 2.21 24.84
N THR A 155 13.36 3.30 24.77
CA THR A 155 12.70 3.74 23.54
C THR A 155 13.74 3.94 22.44
N PRO A 156 13.56 3.33 21.25
CA PRO A 156 14.49 3.51 20.14
C PRO A 156 14.57 4.97 19.70
N GLU A 157 15.78 5.40 19.30
CA GLU A 157 15.97 6.71 18.67
C GLU A 157 15.06 6.87 17.44
N PRO A 158 14.42 8.03 17.24
CA PRO A 158 13.53 8.26 16.11
C PRO A 158 14.22 8.01 14.76
N ASN A 159 13.60 7.19 13.91
CA ASN A 159 14.10 6.99 12.55
C ASN A 159 13.73 8.19 11.68
N TRP A 160 14.71 8.88 11.09
CA TRP A 160 14.46 10.03 10.23
C TRP A 160 13.49 9.75 9.06
N VAL A 161 13.38 8.50 8.61
CA VAL A 161 12.44 8.05 7.55
C VAL A 161 10.97 8.15 7.97
N GLN A 162 10.68 8.23 9.27
CA GLN A 162 9.33 8.45 9.79
C GLN A 162 8.68 9.70 9.19
N TRP A 163 9.41 10.82 9.15
CA TRP A 163 8.88 12.09 8.65
C TRP A 163 8.57 12.07 7.14
N PRO A 164 9.50 11.68 6.24
CA PRO A 164 9.19 11.51 4.82
C PRO A 164 8.02 10.56 4.57
N PHE A 165 7.93 9.45 5.30
CA PHE A 165 6.81 8.52 5.20
C PHE A 165 5.49 9.19 5.58
N ALA A 166 5.43 9.86 6.73
CA ALA A 166 4.22 10.56 7.20
C ALA A 166 3.78 11.64 6.20
N VAL A 167 4.72 12.47 5.71
CA VAL A 167 4.45 13.50 4.71
C VAL A 167 3.92 12.88 3.42
N LEU A 168 4.51 11.79 2.93
CA LEU A 168 4.04 11.08 1.74
C LEU A 168 2.59 10.61 1.91
N VAL A 169 2.29 9.92 3.01
CA VAL A 169 0.94 9.38 3.29
C VAL A 169 -0.08 10.51 3.41
N LEU A 170 0.22 11.55 4.20
CA LEU A 170 -0.67 12.70 4.36
C LEU A 170 -0.91 13.42 3.03
N SER A 171 0.13 13.59 2.21
CA SER A 171 0.01 14.22 0.89
C SER A 171 -0.93 13.43 -0.02
N VAL A 172 -0.81 12.10 -0.06
CA VAL A 172 -1.70 11.23 -0.84
C VAL A 172 -3.15 11.37 -0.36
N LEU A 173 -3.37 11.31 0.95
CA LEU A 173 -4.72 11.39 1.55
C LEU A 173 -5.38 12.76 1.34
N ILE A 174 -4.64 13.85 1.56
CA ILE A 174 -5.12 15.22 1.34
C ILE A 174 -5.51 15.41 -0.12
N LEU A 175 -4.66 14.96 -1.04
CA LEU A 175 -4.92 15.09 -2.47
C LEU A 175 -6.14 14.27 -2.90
N GLN A 176 -6.28 13.03 -2.43
CA GLN A 176 -7.46 12.20 -2.69
C GLN A 176 -8.73 12.81 -2.10
N GLY A 177 -8.67 13.31 -0.87
CA GLY A 177 -9.78 13.98 -0.20
C GLY A 177 -10.22 15.24 -0.95
N ALA A 178 -9.28 16.11 -1.31
CA ALA A 178 -9.54 17.32 -2.08
C ALA A 178 -10.16 17.00 -3.45
N ALA A 179 -9.64 15.97 -4.14
CA ALA A 179 -10.15 15.54 -5.43
C ALA A 179 -11.58 14.97 -5.35
N SER A 180 -11.89 14.21 -4.30
CA SER A 180 -13.23 13.67 -4.05
C SER A 180 -14.23 14.78 -3.71
N TRP A 181 -13.80 15.70 -2.85
CA TRP A 181 -14.58 16.88 -2.47
C TRP A 181 -14.92 17.78 -3.67
N LYS A 182 -13.96 17.99 -4.60
CA LYS A 182 -14.21 18.72 -5.85
C LYS A 182 -15.31 18.08 -6.70
N ILE A 183 -15.31 16.75 -6.84
CA ILE A 183 -16.35 16.03 -7.57
C ILE A 183 -17.70 16.16 -6.88
N TRP A 184 -17.73 15.96 -5.57
CA TRP A 184 -18.96 16.06 -4.79
C TRP A 184 -19.60 17.44 -4.94
N ARG A 185 -18.82 18.53 -4.82
CA ARG A 185 -19.31 19.89 -5.04
C ARG A 185 -19.85 20.12 -6.46
N ALA A 186 -19.15 19.62 -7.48
CA ALA A 186 -19.58 19.77 -8.88
C ALA A 186 -20.92 19.05 -9.15
N ARG A 187 -21.10 17.84 -8.62
CA ARG A 187 -22.36 17.09 -8.75
C ARG A 187 -23.53 17.78 -8.04
N ARG A 188 -23.29 18.31 -6.83
CA ARG A 188 -24.34 18.99 -6.06
C ARG A 188 -24.84 20.25 -6.78
N ARG A 189 -23.94 21.02 -7.41
CA ARG A 189 -24.30 22.20 -8.24
C ARG A 189 -25.05 21.81 -9.51
N GLY A 190 -24.68 20.69 -10.15
CA GLY A 190 -25.37 20.17 -11.32
C GLY A 190 -26.82 19.74 -11.03
N ASN A 191 -27.07 19.06 -9.91
CA ASN A 191 -28.43 18.66 -9.52
C ASN A 191 -29.32 19.85 -9.16
N SER A 192 -28.77 20.89 -8.51
CA SER A 192 -29.55 22.08 -8.14
C SER A 192 -29.89 22.98 -9.33
N GLY A 193 -29.13 22.91 -10.43
CA GLY A 193 -29.47 23.60 -11.68
C GLY A 193 -30.54 22.89 -12.52
N GLY A 194 -30.72 21.57 -12.36
CA GLY A 194 -31.71 20.78 -13.09
C GLY A 194 -33.14 20.87 -12.53
N GLU A 195 -33.29 21.09 -11.22
CA GLU A 195 -34.62 21.30 -10.61
C GLU A 195 -35.23 22.67 -10.96
N ALA A 196 -34.40 23.69 -11.25
CA ALA A 196 -34.86 25.03 -11.58
C ALA A 196 -35.45 25.17 -13.01
N THR A 197 -35.20 24.21 -13.90
CA THR A 197 -35.64 24.27 -15.31
C THR A 197 -36.89 23.45 -15.63
N VAL A 198 -37.48 22.75 -14.65
CA VAL A 198 -38.68 21.91 -14.83
C VAL A 198 -39.95 22.59 -14.30
N SER A 199 -39.84 23.84 -13.82
CA SER A 199 -40.96 24.60 -13.20
C SER A 199 -41.34 25.89 -13.93
N ALA A 200 -41.11 25.97 -15.25
CA ALA A 200 -41.57 27.05 -16.11
C ALA A 200 -42.30 26.48 -17.34
#